data_AF-A0A316FWT3-F1
#
_entry.id   AF-A0A316FWT3-F1
#
_cell.length_a   1.000
_cell.length_b   1.000
_cell.length_c   1.000
_cell.angle_alpha   90.00
_cell.angle_beta   90.00
_cell.angle_gamma   90.00
#
_symmetry.space_group_name_H-M   'P 1'
#
loop_
_entity.id
_entity.type
_entity.pdbx_description
1 polymer ?
#
loop_
_entity_poly.entity_id
_entity_poly.type
_entity_poly.pdbx_seq_one_letter_code
_entity_poly.pdbx_strand_id
1 'polypeptide(L)'
;MPTNVGSYFGYIGLGQYLNGIVAGHMSTTRKLGFVAAKPIPQVLQNINSYLLGARQVDPAITCQVIFTGEWSLAVKEAEATNALADAGCDVITCHVDGPKVVMETAAGRDCFVCGYHANQTPLAPERYLTGAEWNWPGVYTRMVQTMLDGGTISNFDRGGLAEGYIKMSPLGPAVSDTARNQFEATMADMMKGGFAAYKGPLLDNKGNTILGDGASLLETDIALESMDYLVEGVVGATS
;
A
#
# COMPACT_ATOMS: atom_id res chain seq x y z
N MET A 1 14.35 -18.08 20.75
CA MET A 1 13.06 -17.36 20.61
C MET A 1 12.24 -17.61 21.86
N PRO A 2 11.49 -16.62 22.37
CA PRO A 2 10.59 -16.82 23.53
C PRO A 2 9.57 -17.91 23.24
N THR A 3 9.16 -18.69 24.25
CA THR A 3 8.30 -19.87 24.07
C THR A 3 6.80 -19.56 24.11
N ASN A 4 6.42 -18.35 24.53
CA ASN A 4 5.04 -17.93 24.75
C ASN A 4 4.72 -16.56 24.14
N VAL A 5 5.57 -16.06 23.24
CA VAL A 5 5.39 -14.77 22.56
C VAL A 5 5.70 -14.95 21.08
N GLY A 6 4.81 -14.47 20.22
CA GLY A 6 5.01 -14.42 18.77
C GLY A 6 4.56 -13.09 18.19
N SER A 7 4.93 -12.85 16.94
CA SER A 7 4.51 -11.73 16.12
C SER A 7 3.89 -12.25 14.84
N TYR A 8 2.89 -11.54 14.34
CA TYR A 8 2.30 -11.80 13.04
C TYR A 8 2.15 -10.52 12.24
N PHE A 9 2.24 -10.64 10.93
CA PHE A 9 2.16 -9.47 10.06
C PHE A 9 1.82 -9.84 8.61
N GLY A 10 1.16 -8.93 7.89
CA GLY A 10 0.84 -9.14 6.47
C GLY A 10 1.75 -8.33 5.55
N TYR A 11 2.12 -8.87 4.39
CA TYR A 11 2.89 -8.17 3.36
C TYR A 11 2.01 -7.17 2.56
N ILE A 12 1.39 -6.21 3.27
CA ILE A 12 0.39 -5.28 2.71
C ILE A 12 0.93 -4.34 1.64
N GLY A 13 2.25 -4.21 1.52
CA GLY A 13 2.90 -3.53 0.40
C GLY A 13 2.43 -4.08 -0.95
N LEU A 14 2.17 -5.39 -1.07
CA LEU A 14 1.60 -5.98 -2.28
C LEU A 14 0.20 -5.44 -2.61
N GLY A 15 -0.64 -5.27 -1.59
CA GLY A 15 -1.96 -4.65 -1.77
C GLY A 15 -1.83 -3.19 -2.21
N GLN A 16 -0.87 -2.45 -1.65
CA GLN A 16 -0.59 -1.09 -2.08
C GLN A 16 -0.01 -1.03 -3.50
N TYR A 17 0.77 -2.02 -3.93
CA TYR A 17 1.22 -2.14 -5.32
C TYR A 17 0.03 -2.30 -6.28
N LEU A 18 -0.94 -3.13 -5.92
CA LEU A 18 -2.18 -3.28 -6.68
C LEU A 18 -3.04 -2.01 -6.69
N ASN A 19 -3.15 -1.31 -5.55
CA ASN A 19 -3.75 0.04 -5.50
C ASN A 19 -3.02 0.97 -6.49
N GLY A 20 -1.69 0.91 -6.52
CA GLY A 20 -0.84 1.69 -7.41
C GLY A 20 -1.16 1.48 -8.88
N ILE A 21 -1.29 0.22 -9.32
CA ILE A 21 -1.69 -0.10 -10.70
C ILE A 21 -3.01 0.57 -11.06
N VAL A 22 -4.02 0.42 -10.23
CA VAL A 22 -5.34 1.02 -10.50
C VAL A 22 -5.24 2.55 -10.50
N ALA A 23 -4.57 3.12 -9.51
CA ALA A 23 -4.33 4.56 -9.44
C ALA A 23 -3.60 5.11 -10.67
N GLY A 24 -2.60 4.38 -11.19
CA GLY A 24 -1.85 4.78 -12.37
C GLY A 24 -2.69 4.83 -13.65
N HIS A 25 -3.63 3.90 -13.82
CA HIS A 25 -4.60 3.95 -14.94
C HIS A 25 -5.64 5.05 -14.80
N MET A 26 -6.02 5.38 -13.56
CA MET A 26 -7.07 6.36 -13.29
C MET A 26 -6.56 7.79 -13.19
N SER A 27 -5.25 7.98 -12.96
CA SER A 27 -4.63 9.30 -12.92
C SER A 27 -4.53 9.89 -14.32
N THR A 28 -4.93 11.14 -14.43
CA THR A 28 -4.80 12.00 -15.61
C THR A 28 -3.66 13.01 -15.47
N THR A 29 -3.28 13.36 -14.23
CA THR A 29 -2.22 14.32 -13.93
C THR A 29 -0.85 13.68 -13.77
N ARG A 30 -0.79 12.34 -13.66
CA ARG A 30 0.41 11.56 -13.28
C ARG A 30 0.96 11.89 -11.89
N LYS A 31 0.15 12.53 -11.05
CA LYS A 31 0.50 12.88 -9.67
C LYS A 31 -0.42 12.15 -8.72
N LEU A 32 0.16 11.26 -7.94
CA LEU A 32 -0.56 10.54 -6.89
C LEU A 32 -0.24 11.16 -5.53
N GLY A 33 -1.18 11.08 -4.60
CA GLY A 33 -1.01 11.56 -3.23
C GLY A 33 -0.97 10.43 -2.21
N PHE A 34 -0.15 10.58 -1.17
CA PHE A 34 -0.07 9.64 -0.05
C PHE A 34 -0.04 10.39 1.29
N VAL A 35 -1.06 10.19 2.11
CA VAL A 35 -1.08 10.69 3.49
C VAL A 35 -0.50 9.63 4.43
N ALA A 36 0.61 9.92 5.09
CA ALA A 36 1.33 8.95 5.91
C ALA A 36 1.43 9.40 7.37
N ALA A 37 1.38 8.46 8.31
CA ALA A 37 1.57 8.78 9.73
C ALA A 37 3.03 9.09 10.09
N LYS A 38 3.90 8.07 10.03
CA LYS A 38 5.31 8.15 10.49
C LYS A 38 6.25 7.52 9.44
N PRO A 39 7.49 8.01 9.29
CA PRO A 39 8.46 7.45 8.34
C PRO A 39 9.16 6.21 8.91
N ILE A 40 8.41 5.15 9.15
CA ILE A 40 8.94 3.84 9.60
C ILE A 40 8.93 2.83 8.44
N PRO A 41 9.73 1.74 8.50
CA PRO A 41 9.92 0.83 7.37
C PRO A 41 8.62 0.39 6.68
N GLN A 42 7.60 0.00 7.45
CA GLN A 42 6.33 -0.44 6.89
C GLN A 42 5.58 0.65 6.12
N VAL A 43 5.66 1.90 6.58
CA VAL A 43 5.02 3.03 5.92
C VAL A 43 5.76 3.36 4.62
N LEU A 44 7.09 3.35 4.65
CA LEU A 44 7.93 3.55 3.47
C LEU A 44 7.71 2.45 2.43
N GLN A 45 7.58 1.18 2.86
CA GLN A 45 7.24 0.08 1.97
C GLN A 45 5.91 0.31 1.25
N ASN A 46 4.87 0.75 1.96
CA ASN A 46 3.57 1.03 1.36
C ASN A 46 3.61 2.18 0.34
N ILE A 47 4.32 3.28 0.68
CA ILE A 47 4.50 4.42 -0.23
C ILE A 47 5.24 3.98 -1.51
N ASN A 48 6.37 3.29 -1.33
CA ASN A 48 7.20 2.84 -2.44
C ASN A 48 6.46 1.83 -3.31
N SER A 49 5.78 0.85 -2.71
CA SER A 49 4.99 -0.15 -3.44
C SER A 49 3.87 0.49 -4.25
N TYR A 50 3.17 1.47 -3.67
CA TYR A 50 2.11 2.21 -4.37
C TYR A 50 2.65 2.92 -5.62
N LEU A 51 3.77 3.62 -5.51
CA LEU A 51 4.37 4.27 -6.68
C LEU A 51 4.89 3.24 -7.70
N LEU A 52 5.57 2.17 -7.26
CA LEU A 52 6.12 1.14 -8.15
C LEU A 52 5.03 0.42 -8.95
N GLY A 53 3.86 0.19 -8.33
CA GLY A 53 2.67 -0.34 -8.99
C GLY A 53 2.13 0.62 -10.03
N ALA A 54 1.99 1.91 -9.69
CA ALA A 54 1.54 2.94 -10.64
C ALA A 54 2.48 3.07 -11.84
N ARG A 55 3.79 2.95 -11.61
CA ARG A 55 4.80 3.01 -12.68
C ARG A 55 4.84 1.80 -13.60
N GLN A 56 4.11 0.72 -13.31
CA GLN A 56 3.84 -0.33 -14.30
C GLN A 56 2.90 0.16 -15.41
N VAL A 57 2.14 1.23 -15.16
CA VAL A 57 1.22 1.83 -16.13
C VAL A 57 1.91 2.97 -16.88
N ASP A 58 2.51 3.89 -16.14
CA ASP A 58 3.25 5.02 -16.71
C ASP A 58 4.48 5.35 -15.83
N PRO A 59 5.71 5.16 -16.33
CA PRO A 59 6.92 5.40 -15.56
C PRO A 59 7.12 6.87 -15.16
N ALA A 60 6.43 7.82 -15.82
CA ALA A 60 6.50 9.24 -15.48
C ALA A 60 5.65 9.61 -14.25
N ILE A 61 4.85 8.68 -13.70
CA ILE A 61 4.07 8.93 -12.50
C ILE A 61 4.98 9.24 -11.32
N THR A 62 4.55 10.22 -10.52
CA THR A 62 5.17 10.60 -9.24
C THR A 62 4.16 10.45 -8.11
N CYS A 63 4.66 10.27 -6.88
CA CYS A 63 3.84 10.19 -5.69
C CYS A 63 4.30 11.24 -4.68
N GLN A 64 3.45 12.21 -4.35
CA GLN A 64 3.73 13.17 -3.29
C GLN A 64 3.25 12.61 -1.95
N VAL A 65 4.14 12.60 -0.95
CA VAL A 65 3.83 12.14 0.41
C VAL A 65 3.86 13.29 1.40
N ILE A 66 2.88 13.31 2.31
CA ILE A 66 2.87 14.20 3.48
C ILE A 66 2.77 13.35 4.74
N PHE A 67 3.74 13.53 5.65
CA PHE A 67 3.75 12.87 6.96
C PHE A 67 3.04 13.72 8.02
N THR A 68 2.02 13.16 8.69
CA THR A 68 1.23 13.86 9.72
C THR A 68 1.89 13.82 11.11
N GLY A 69 2.78 12.83 11.32
CA GLY A 69 3.57 12.61 12.54
C GLY A 69 2.96 11.59 13.51
N GLU A 70 1.70 11.20 13.35
CA GLU A 70 1.01 10.24 14.24
C GLU A 70 -0.10 9.47 13.49
N TRP A 71 -0.47 8.30 14.00
CA TRP A 71 -1.38 7.36 13.35
C TRP A 71 -2.82 7.86 13.19
N SER A 72 -3.26 8.79 14.03
CA SER A 72 -4.63 9.33 13.98
C SER A 72 -4.65 10.79 14.39
N LEU A 73 -4.66 11.68 13.41
CA LEU A 73 -4.74 13.14 13.57
C LEU A 73 -5.65 13.73 12.50
N ALA A 74 -6.96 13.54 12.65
CA ALA A 74 -8.00 13.96 11.71
C ALA A 74 -7.78 15.35 11.09
N VAL A 75 -7.45 16.36 11.90
CA VAL A 75 -7.19 17.73 11.40
C VAL A 75 -6.01 17.76 10.44
N LYS A 76 -4.87 17.15 10.81
CA LYS A 76 -3.68 17.09 9.95
C LYS A 76 -3.88 16.20 8.73
N GLU A 77 -4.67 15.14 8.84
CA GLU A 77 -5.04 14.28 7.72
C GLU A 77 -5.86 15.05 6.68
N ALA A 78 -6.84 15.86 7.11
CA ALA A 78 -7.59 16.74 6.23
C ALA A 78 -6.70 17.81 5.58
N GLU A 79 -5.84 18.46 6.35
CA GLU A 79 -4.88 19.46 5.85
C GLU A 79 -3.93 18.84 4.81
N ALA A 80 -3.33 17.69 5.11
CA ALA A 80 -2.46 16.96 4.20
C ALA A 80 -3.20 16.55 2.91
N THR A 81 -4.42 16.04 3.04
CA THR A 81 -5.23 15.62 1.88
C THR A 81 -5.55 16.83 0.98
N ASN A 82 -5.95 17.95 1.57
CA ASN A 82 -6.22 19.18 0.82
C ASN A 82 -4.95 19.69 0.13
N ALA A 83 -3.81 19.69 0.82
CA ALA A 83 -2.54 20.12 0.24
C ALA A 83 -2.09 19.25 -0.95
N LEU A 84 -2.32 17.93 -0.87
CA LEU A 84 -2.05 17.01 -1.99
C LEU A 84 -2.95 17.31 -3.20
N ALA A 85 -4.24 17.54 -2.97
CA ALA A 85 -5.17 17.93 -4.01
C ALA A 85 -4.80 19.30 -4.62
N ASP A 86 -4.43 20.29 -3.80
CA ASP A 86 -3.95 21.61 -4.23
C ASP A 86 -2.66 21.50 -5.07
N ALA A 87 -1.79 20.52 -4.78
CA ALA A 87 -0.59 20.23 -5.56
C ALA A 87 -0.87 19.49 -6.89
N GLY A 88 -2.14 19.16 -7.15
CA GLY A 88 -2.63 18.54 -8.37
C GLY A 88 -2.62 17.01 -8.35
N CYS A 89 -2.58 16.38 -7.17
CA CYS A 89 -2.78 14.94 -7.06
C CYS A 89 -4.24 14.58 -7.34
N ASP A 90 -4.49 13.61 -8.22
CA ASP A 90 -5.86 13.23 -8.63
C ASP A 90 -6.27 11.82 -8.18
N VAL A 91 -5.34 11.05 -7.60
CA VAL A 91 -5.63 9.81 -6.87
C VAL A 91 -4.86 9.79 -5.55
N ILE A 92 -5.58 9.66 -4.43
CA ILE A 92 -5.01 9.77 -3.09
C ILE A 92 -5.23 8.47 -2.30
N THR A 93 -4.19 8.00 -1.61
CA THR A 93 -4.25 6.89 -0.64
C THR A 93 -3.66 7.34 0.70
N CYS A 94 -3.67 6.44 1.70
CA CYS A 94 -3.08 6.73 2.99
C CYS A 94 -2.51 5.51 3.72
N HIS A 95 -1.70 5.79 4.74
CA HIS A 95 -1.33 4.90 5.81
C HIS A 95 -1.46 5.66 7.15
N VAL A 96 -2.71 5.73 7.62
CA VAL A 96 -3.15 6.24 8.93
C VAL A 96 -4.20 5.27 9.47
N ASP A 97 -4.40 5.22 10.78
CA ASP A 97 -5.35 4.30 11.43
C ASP A 97 -6.81 4.70 11.18
N GLY A 98 -7.05 6.01 10.98
CA GLY A 98 -8.36 6.59 10.73
C GLY A 98 -8.56 7.07 9.28
N PRO A 99 -8.68 6.19 8.27
CA PRO A 99 -8.68 6.61 6.86
C PRO A 99 -9.90 7.44 6.45
N LYS A 100 -10.96 7.51 7.27
CA LYS A 100 -12.21 8.21 6.94
C LYS A 100 -11.99 9.63 6.46
N VAL A 101 -11.20 10.40 7.20
CA VAL A 101 -10.97 11.82 6.88
C VAL A 101 -10.26 11.97 5.54
N VAL A 102 -9.25 11.13 5.27
CA VAL A 102 -8.55 11.16 3.98
C VAL A 102 -9.51 10.78 2.84
N MET A 103 -10.28 9.70 2.99
CA MET A 103 -11.20 9.23 1.94
C MET A 103 -12.26 10.28 1.59
N GLU A 104 -12.95 10.82 2.59
CA GLU A 104 -14.03 11.79 2.39
C GLU A 104 -13.49 13.14 1.88
N THR A 105 -12.35 13.59 2.40
CA THR A 105 -11.72 14.85 1.96
C THR A 105 -11.25 14.75 0.52
N ALA A 106 -10.53 13.70 0.13
CA ALA A 106 -10.04 13.51 -1.23
C ALA A 106 -11.20 13.40 -2.23
N ALA A 107 -12.23 12.62 -1.91
CA ALA A 107 -13.42 12.49 -2.76
C ALA A 107 -14.17 13.83 -2.92
N GLY A 108 -14.31 14.62 -1.85
CA GLY A 108 -14.89 15.97 -1.89
C GLY A 108 -14.04 17.00 -2.65
N ARG A 109 -12.78 16.66 -2.93
CA ARG A 109 -11.85 17.42 -3.77
C ARG A 109 -11.76 16.87 -5.20
N ASP A 110 -12.70 16.01 -5.59
CA ASP A 110 -12.80 15.33 -6.89
C ASP A 110 -11.65 14.37 -7.22
N CYS A 111 -10.82 14.01 -6.24
CA CYS A 111 -9.82 12.97 -6.38
C CYS A 111 -10.48 11.58 -6.30
N PHE A 112 -9.91 10.62 -7.03
CA PHE A 112 -10.15 9.22 -6.73
C PHE A 112 -9.40 8.79 -5.47
N VAL A 113 -9.83 7.71 -4.83
CA VAL A 113 -9.20 7.20 -3.62
C VAL A 113 -8.92 5.70 -3.68
N CYS A 114 -7.79 5.30 -3.11
CA CYS A 114 -7.49 3.91 -2.79
C CYS A 114 -7.48 3.74 -1.27
N GLY A 115 -8.16 2.71 -0.77
CA GLY A 115 -8.30 2.45 0.65
C GLY A 115 -7.14 1.69 1.29
N TYR A 116 -7.15 1.68 2.62
CA TYR A 116 -6.16 1.01 3.46
C TYR A 116 -6.79 0.49 4.76
N HIS A 117 -6.31 -0.64 5.29
CA HIS A 117 -6.82 -1.42 6.43
C HIS A 117 -8.09 -2.25 6.17
N ALA A 118 -9.14 -1.66 5.59
CA ALA A 118 -10.45 -2.28 5.42
C ALA A 118 -11.17 -1.73 4.17
N ASN A 119 -12.30 -2.30 3.81
CA ASN A 119 -13.13 -1.76 2.74
C ASN A 119 -13.80 -0.43 3.16
N GLN A 120 -13.42 0.67 2.50
CA GLN A 120 -14.03 2.00 2.70
C GLN A 120 -14.93 2.46 1.55
N THR A 121 -15.40 1.56 0.69
CA THR A 121 -16.35 1.90 -0.39
C THR A 121 -17.51 2.78 0.09
N PRO A 122 -18.15 2.55 1.27
CA PRO A 122 -19.26 3.41 1.72
C PRO A 122 -18.89 4.88 1.98
N LEU A 123 -17.61 5.20 2.18
CA LEU A 123 -17.16 6.57 2.48
C LEU A 123 -17.00 7.42 1.21
N ALA A 124 -16.78 6.79 0.06
CA ALA A 124 -16.55 7.47 -1.22
C ALA A 124 -17.01 6.60 -2.41
N PRO A 125 -18.28 6.17 -2.48
CA PRO A 125 -18.70 5.07 -3.36
C PRO A 125 -18.43 5.30 -4.85
N GLU A 126 -18.48 6.55 -5.31
CA GLU A 126 -18.21 6.92 -6.71
C GLU A 126 -16.72 7.13 -7.00
N ARG A 127 -15.93 7.45 -5.97
CA ARG A 127 -14.50 7.81 -6.09
C ARG A 127 -13.56 6.72 -5.58
N TYR A 128 -14.06 5.71 -4.90
CA TYR A 128 -13.28 4.60 -4.36
C TYR A 128 -12.91 3.61 -5.47
N LEU A 129 -11.61 3.42 -5.69
CA LEU A 129 -11.10 2.56 -6.76
C LEU A 129 -10.96 1.10 -6.31
N THR A 130 -10.33 0.88 -5.15
CA THR A 130 -10.15 -0.39 -4.43
C THR A 130 -9.42 -0.07 -3.13
N GLY A 131 -8.92 -1.05 -2.38
CA GLY A 131 -8.12 -0.83 -1.18
C GLY A 131 -7.36 -2.05 -0.73
N ALA A 132 -6.21 -1.82 -0.10
CA ALA A 132 -5.40 -2.85 0.52
C ALA A 132 -5.93 -3.13 1.92
N GLU A 133 -6.47 -4.33 2.14
CA GLU A 133 -7.10 -4.71 3.40
C GLU A 133 -6.26 -5.72 4.17
N TRP A 134 -6.34 -5.62 5.49
CA TRP A 134 -5.96 -6.73 6.35
C TRP A 134 -7.04 -7.81 6.34
N ASN A 135 -6.62 -9.07 6.34
CA ASN A 135 -7.50 -10.22 6.50
C ASN A 135 -7.35 -10.87 7.89
N TRP A 136 -7.30 -10.03 8.92
CA TRP A 136 -7.17 -10.47 10.32
C TRP A 136 -8.20 -11.48 10.78
N PRO A 137 -9.49 -11.43 10.37
CA PRO A 137 -10.44 -12.48 10.73
C PRO A 137 -9.93 -13.88 10.36
N GLY A 138 -9.38 -14.06 9.15
CA GLY A 138 -8.81 -15.34 8.72
C GLY A 138 -7.59 -15.75 9.54
N VAL A 139 -6.68 -14.80 9.80
CA VAL A 139 -5.46 -15.03 10.59
C VAL A 139 -5.81 -15.47 12.01
N TYR A 140 -6.68 -14.73 12.70
CA TYR A 140 -7.07 -15.05 14.08
C TYR A 140 -7.81 -16.38 14.18
N THR A 141 -8.74 -16.65 13.26
CA THR A 141 -9.45 -17.94 13.25
C THR A 141 -8.48 -19.10 13.07
N ARG A 142 -7.51 -19.01 12.14
CA ARG A 142 -6.48 -20.06 11.99
C ARG A 142 -5.64 -20.23 13.24
N MET A 143 -5.13 -19.15 13.82
CA MET A 143 -4.30 -19.22 15.03
C MET A 143 -5.04 -19.88 16.20
N VAL A 144 -6.28 -19.47 16.46
CA VAL A 144 -7.11 -20.06 17.52
C VAL A 144 -7.35 -21.54 17.25
N GLN A 145 -7.70 -21.91 16.01
CA GLN A 145 -7.93 -23.31 15.65
C GLN A 145 -6.67 -24.16 15.82
N THR A 146 -5.50 -23.67 15.38
CA THR A 146 -4.20 -24.36 15.57
C THR A 146 -3.95 -24.67 17.04
N MET A 147 -4.24 -23.73 17.95
CA MET A 147 -4.06 -23.96 19.38
C MET A 147 -5.08 -24.95 19.97
N LEU A 148 -6.35 -24.89 19.52
CA LEU A 148 -7.39 -25.83 19.93
C LEU A 148 -7.07 -27.27 19.50
N ASP A 149 -6.43 -27.43 18.34
CA ASP A 149 -5.99 -28.71 17.80
C ASP A 149 -4.69 -29.22 18.46
N GLY A 150 -4.15 -28.51 19.46
CA GLY A 150 -2.92 -28.86 20.17
C GLY A 150 -1.64 -28.55 19.39
N GLY A 151 -1.74 -27.75 18.32
CA GLY A 151 -0.60 -27.26 17.55
C GLY A 151 0.11 -26.07 18.19
N THR A 152 1.09 -25.52 17.47
CA THR A 152 1.89 -24.36 17.90
C THR A 152 1.92 -23.30 16.81
N ILE A 153 1.84 -22.02 17.20
CA ILE A 153 1.98 -20.89 16.29
C ILE A 153 3.47 -20.50 16.21
N SER A 154 3.96 -20.22 15.00
CA SER A 154 5.32 -19.72 14.77
C SER A 154 5.56 -18.41 15.52
N ASN A 155 6.78 -18.18 16.03
CA ASN A 155 7.12 -16.88 16.63
C ASN A 155 7.07 -15.72 15.62
N PHE A 156 7.26 -16.02 14.35
CA PHE A 156 7.10 -15.06 13.24
C PHE A 156 6.15 -15.68 12.23
N ASP A 157 4.93 -15.16 12.19
CA ASP A 157 3.85 -15.66 11.36
C ASP A 157 3.42 -14.59 10.35
N ARG A 158 3.90 -14.70 9.10
CA ARG A 158 3.72 -13.66 8.10
C ARG A 158 3.21 -14.23 6.79
N GLY A 159 2.53 -13.41 6.01
CA GLY A 159 2.04 -13.80 4.70
C GLY A 159 1.47 -12.64 3.90
N GLY A 160 1.25 -12.88 2.61
CA GLY A 160 0.71 -11.93 1.65
C GLY A 160 -0.72 -12.29 1.26
N LEU A 161 -1.03 -12.08 -0.02
CA LEU A 161 -2.33 -12.43 -0.62
C LEU A 161 -2.52 -13.95 -0.66
N ALA A 162 -1.48 -14.71 -1.05
CA ALA A 162 -1.54 -16.17 -1.21
C ALA A 162 -1.84 -16.89 0.11
N GLU A 163 -1.24 -16.42 1.22
CA GLU A 163 -1.44 -16.96 2.57
C GLU A 163 -2.70 -16.37 3.25
N GLY A 164 -3.35 -15.40 2.61
CA GLY A 164 -4.59 -14.77 3.07
C GLY A 164 -4.42 -13.92 4.32
N TYR A 165 -3.26 -13.27 4.51
CA TYR A 165 -3.05 -12.26 5.57
C TYR A 165 -3.57 -10.89 5.16
N ILE A 166 -3.57 -10.63 3.86
CA ILE A 166 -4.14 -9.45 3.24
C ILE A 166 -5.14 -9.87 2.17
N LYS A 167 -6.00 -8.94 1.77
CA LYS A 167 -6.94 -9.08 0.66
C LYS A 167 -7.15 -7.71 0.02
N MET A 168 -7.81 -7.68 -1.13
CA MET A 168 -8.19 -6.42 -1.77
C MET A 168 -9.68 -6.16 -1.61
N SER A 169 -10.04 -4.89 -1.38
CA SER A 169 -11.42 -4.43 -1.52
C SER A 169 -11.88 -4.65 -2.97
N PRO A 170 -13.19 -4.86 -3.21
CA PRO A 170 -13.73 -4.89 -4.58
C PRO A 170 -13.32 -3.66 -5.39
N LEU A 171 -13.09 -3.86 -6.69
CA LEU A 171 -12.86 -2.74 -7.61
C LEU A 171 -14.14 -1.91 -7.74
N GLY A 172 -14.02 -0.60 -7.54
CA GLY A 172 -15.13 0.34 -7.61
C GLY A 172 -15.62 0.60 -9.03
N PRO A 173 -16.75 1.31 -9.17
CA PRO A 173 -17.45 1.46 -10.44
C PRO A 173 -16.70 2.32 -11.47
N ALA A 174 -15.79 3.20 -11.03
CA ALA A 174 -15.00 4.06 -11.91
C ALA A 174 -13.78 3.36 -12.52
N VAL A 175 -13.41 2.17 -12.03
CA VAL A 175 -12.23 1.43 -12.52
C VAL A 175 -12.46 0.97 -13.97
N SER A 176 -11.60 1.41 -14.88
CA SER A 176 -11.66 1.02 -16.30
C SER A 176 -11.35 -0.47 -16.52
N ASP A 177 -11.81 -1.03 -17.64
CA ASP A 177 -11.52 -2.43 -17.99
C ASP A 177 -10.01 -2.70 -18.13
N THR A 178 -9.26 -1.74 -18.66
CA THR A 178 -7.80 -1.83 -18.74
C THR A 178 -7.16 -1.93 -17.36
N ALA A 179 -7.59 -1.08 -16.42
CA ALA A 179 -7.12 -1.10 -15.04
C ALA A 179 -7.48 -2.42 -14.34
N ARG A 180 -8.73 -2.88 -14.51
CA ARG A 180 -9.21 -4.16 -13.97
C ARG A 180 -8.39 -5.34 -14.48
N ASN A 181 -8.15 -5.42 -15.79
CA ASN A 181 -7.43 -6.54 -16.39
C ASN A 181 -5.99 -6.62 -15.87
N GLN A 182 -5.27 -5.49 -15.79
CA GLN A 182 -3.91 -5.50 -15.25
C GLN A 182 -3.89 -5.79 -13.75
N PHE A 183 -4.84 -5.25 -12.98
CA PHE A 183 -4.99 -5.55 -11.56
C PHE A 183 -5.20 -7.06 -11.32
N GLU A 184 -6.15 -7.67 -12.02
CA GLU A 184 -6.51 -9.08 -11.85
C GLU A 184 -5.37 -10.00 -12.30
N ALA A 185 -4.70 -9.69 -13.42
CA ALA A 185 -3.53 -10.44 -13.87
C ALA A 185 -2.37 -10.37 -12.86
N THR A 186 -2.06 -9.17 -12.36
CA THR A 186 -0.99 -8.97 -11.37
C THR A 186 -1.33 -9.66 -10.05
N MET A 187 -2.57 -9.56 -9.59
CA MET A 187 -3.04 -10.25 -8.39
C MET A 187 -2.93 -11.78 -8.56
N ALA A 188 -3.32 -12.32 -9.72
CA ALA A 188 -3.18 -13.75 -10.01
C ALA A 188 -1.70 -14.20 -10.00
N ASP A 189 -0.78 -13.35 -10.43
CA ASP A 189 0.66 -13.64 -10.33
C ASP A 189 1.15 -13.59 -8.87
N MET A 190 0.72 -12.61 -8.07
CA MET A 190 1.02 -12.56 -6.64
C MET A 190 0.49 -13.79 -5.89
N MET A 191 -0.68 -14.31 -6.27
CA MET A 191 -1.27 -15.52 -5.68
C MET A 191 -0.45 -16.79 -5.94
N LYS A 192 0.45 -16.80 -6.93
CA LYS A 192 1.38 -17.93 -7.18
C LYS A 192 2.57 -17.92 -6.21
N GLY A 193 2.80 -16.81 -5.50
CA GLY A 193 3.97 -16.59 -4.65
C GLY A 193 5.22 -16.18 -5.44
N GLY A 194 6.24 -15.68 -4.72
CA GLY A 194 7.52 -15.27 -5.31
C GLY A 194 7.45 -13.96 -6.11
N PHE A 195 6.45 -13.11 -5.85
CA PHE A 195 6.35 -11.81 -6.50
C PHE A 195 7.37 -10.83 -5.91
N ALA A 196 8.04 -10.07 -6.79
CA ALA A 196 8.96 -9.00 -6.40
C ALA A 196 8.39 -7.65 -6.82
N ALA A 197 7.99 -6.81 -5.86
CA ALA A 197 7.58 -5.44 -6.14
C ALA A 197 8.78 -4.52 -6.43
N TYR A 198 9.94 -4.82 -5.84
CA TYR A 198 11.16 -4.03 -5.95
C TYR A 198 12.10 -4.73 -6.93
N LYS A 199 12.33 -4.12 -8.08
CA LYS A 199 13.20 -4.64 -9.14
C LYS A 199 14.17 -3.56 -9.56
N GLY A 200 15.42 -3.95 -9.76
CA GLY A 200 16.49 -3.10 -10.24
C GLY A 200 16.44 -2.90 -11.77
N PRO A 201 17.08 -1.84 -12.28
CA PRO A 201 17.76 -0.79 -11.52
C PRO A 201 16.77 0.08 -10.73
N LEU A 202 17.06 0.32 -9.45
CA LEU A 202 16.20 1.08 -8.55
C LEU A 202 17.04 2.07 -7.75
N LEU A 203 16.65 3.34 -7.81
CA LEU A 203 17.27 4.43 -7.08
C LEU A 203 16.34 4.94 -5.98
N ASP A 204 16.91 5.52 -4.94
CA ASP A 204 16.17 6.33 -3.97
C ASP A 204 15.83 7.71 -4.55
N ASN A 205 14.99 8.47 -3.86
CA ASN A 205 14.59 9.83 -4.27
C ASN A 205 15.68 10.90 -4.11
N LYS A 206 16.89 10.50 -3.71
CA LYS A 206 18.10 11.33 -3.66
C LYS A 206 19.12 10.91 -4.74
N GLY A 207 18.82 9.89 -5.54
CA GLY A 207 19.65 9.38 -6.63
C GLY A 207 20.67 8.31 -6.22
N ASN A 208 20.62 7.77 -5.00
CA ASN A 208 21.48 6.67 -4.58
C ASN A 208 20.92 5.32 -5.06
N THR A 209 21.80 4.40 -5.43
CA THR A 209 21.40 3.04 -5.84
C THR A 209 20.87 2.24 -4.66
N ILE A 210 19.64 1.73 -4.79
CA ILE A 210 19.04 0.74 -3.88
C ILE A 210 19.30 -0.67 -4.42
N LEU A 211 18.96 -0.91 -5.70
CA LEU A 211 19.14 -2.18 -6.39
C LEU A 211 19.85 -1.96 -7.72
N GLY A 212 20.90 -2.74 -7.97
CA GLY A 212 21.55 -2.82 -9.28
C GLY A 212 20.69 -3.55 -10.32
N ASP A 213 21.11 -3.49 -11.58
CA ASP A 213 20.40 -4.17 -12.68
C ASP A 213 20.27 -5.68 -12.43
N GLY A 214 19.10 -6.24 -12.75
CA GLY A 214 18.77 -7.65 -12.52
C GLY A 214 18.53 -8.08 -11.06
N ALA A 215 18.75 -7.21 -10.07
CA ALA A 215 18.43 -7.51 -8.67
C ALA A 215 16.93 -7.32 -8.39
N SER A 216 16.39 -8.07 -7.43
CA SER A 216 14.99 -7.91 -7.00
C SER A 216 14.80 -8.34 -5.56
N LEU A 217 13.86 -7.70 -4.85
CA LEU A 217 13.45 -8.11 -3.51
C LEU A 217 12.04 -8.69 -3.58
N LEU A 218 11.90 -9.92 -3.09
CA LEU A 218 10.61 -10.53 -2.81
C LEU A 218 9.94 -9.81 -1.63
N GLU A 219 8.62 -9.90 -1.50
CA GLU A 219 7.90 -9.34 -0.35
C GLU A 219 8.40 -9.88 1.01
N THR A 220 8.94 -11.11 1.01
CA THR A 220 9.44 -11.82 2.18
C THR A 220 10.89 -11.44 2.52
N ASP A 221 11.53 -10.61 1.70
CA ASP A 221 12.93 -10.26 1.90
C ASP A 221 13.09 -9.41 3.16
N ILE A 222 13.95 -9.87 4.07
CA ILE A 222 14.17 -9.23 5.36
C ILE A 222 14.76 -7.82 5.23
N ALA A 223 15.42 -7.49 4.12
CA ALA A 223 15.92 -6.15 3.87
C ALA A 223 14.79 -5.11 3.85
N LEU A 224 13.58 -5.49 3.43
CA LEU A 224 12.42 -4.60 3.42
C LEU A 224 12.01 -4.18 4.85
N GLU A 225 12.26 -5.01 5.86
CA GLU A 225 11.92 -4.74 7.27
C GLU A 225 12.75 -3.60 7.88
N SER A 226 13.88 -3.26 7.26
CA SER A 226 14.76 -2.17 7.69
C SER A 226 14.78 -1.00 6.71
N MET A 227 13.78 -0.90 5.83
CA MET A 227 13.68 0.17 4.83
C MET A 227 13.70 1.56 5.47
N ASP A 228 14.60 2.41 4.98
CA ASP A 228 14.80 3.79 5.44
C ASP A 228 14.79 4.82 4.29
N TYR A 229 14.41 4.36 3.09
CA TYR A 229 14.43 5.14 1.85
C TYR A 229 13.05 5.30 1.22
N LEU A 230 12.92 6.33 0.39
CA LEU A 230 11.84 6.48 -0.59
C LEU A 230 12.42 6.27 -1.98
N VAL A 231 11.72 5.55 -2.85
CA VAL A 231 12.20 5.30 -4.22
C VAL A 231 12.11 6.57 -5.07
N GLU A 232 12.92 6.64 -6.12
CA GLU A 232 12.86 7.70 -7.13
C GLU A 232 11.42 7.95 -7.58
N GLY A 233 11.03 9.23 -7.70
CA GLY A 233 9.67 9.64 -8.06
C GLY A 233 8.73 9.87 -6.89
N VAL A 234 9.11 9.44 -5.67
CA VAL A 234 8.43 9.88 -4.46
C VAL A 234 8.93 11.28 -4.08
N VAL A 235 8.02 12.24 -4.02
CA VAL A 235 8.27 13.61 -3.57
C VAL A 235 7.94 13.73 -2.08
N GLY A 236 8.98 13.76 -1.25
CA GLY A 236 8.89 13.85 0.20
C GLY A 236 10.23 13.52 0.87
N ALA A 237 10.28 13.58 2.19
CA ALA A 237 11.47 13.26 2.98
C ALA A 237 11.13 12.34 4.15
N THR A 238 12.06 11.48 4.54
CA THR A 238 11.94 10.56 5.68
C THR A 238 12.33 11.19 7.03
N SER A 239 12.83 12.43 6.99
CA SER A 239 13.34 13.21 8.14
C SER A 239 13.00 14.68 7.98
#